data_AF-A0A1V5IL86-F1
#
_entry.id   AF-A0A1V5IL86-F1
#
_cell.length_a   1.000
_cell.length_b   1.000
_cell.length_c   1.000
_cell.angle_alpha   90.00
_cell.angle_beta   90.00
_cell.angle_gamma   90.00
#
_symmetry.space_group_name_H-M   'P 1'
#
loop_
_entity.id
_entity.type
_entity.pdbx_description
1 polymer ?
#
loop_
_entity_poly.entity_id
_entity_poly.type
_entity_poly.pdbx_seq_one_letter_code
_entity_poly.pdbx_strand_id
1 'polypeptide(L)'
;MGYWSTLHLIGVKIKQKSVPVVDQELNTHSADESSELGYFLDHAVIDCDGFLSFKASADGHDPYVPFDDGTVPAMYGKWYEAESIAEWVKQYSEEGGRIILHSLEADGEAWGWVFDGKGKMRELQLKEIGKWK
;
A
#
# COMPACT_ATOMS: atom_id res chain seq x y z
N MET A 1 -13.07 -13.84 -10.28
CA MET A 1 -12.21 -13.12 -11.25
C MET A 1 -12.06 -11.73 -10.70
N GLY A 2 -10.88 -11.17 -10.74
CA GLY A 2 -10.70 -9.79 -10.36
C GLY A 2 -9.49 -9.19 -10.96
N TYR A 3 -9.59 -7.90 -10.84
CA TYR A 3 -9.04 -6.96 -11.76
C TYR A 3 -7.62 -6.66 -11.31
N TRP A 4 -6.72 -6.58 -12.28
CA TRP A 4 -5.40 -6.05 -12.03
C TRP A 4 -5.53 -4.60 -11.59
N SER A 5 -4.93 -4.30 -10.44
CA SER A 5 -4.94 -2.97 -9.85
C SER A 5 -3.56 -2.58 -9.38
N THR A 6 -3.34 -1.28 -9.27
CA THR A 6 -2.18 -0.72 -8.55
C THR A 6 -2.62 -0.32 -7.16
N LEU A 7 -1.89 -0.76 -6.14
CA LEU A 7 -2.07 -0.33 -4.77
C LEU A 7 -0.99 0.69 -4.45
N HIS A 8 -1.40 1.90 -4.06
CA HIS A 8 -0.54 3.04 -3.77
C HIS A 8 -0.53 3.30 -2.28
N LEU A 9 0.66 3.55 -1.73
CA LEU A 9 0.84 4.03 -0.36
C LEU A 9 1.16 5.53 -0.41
N ILE A 10 0.27 6.35 0.17
CA ILE A 10 0.41 7.80 0.14
C ILE A 10 0.49 8.36 1.55
N GLY A 11 1.67 8.86 1.91
CA GLY A 11 1.92 9.51 3.19
C GLY A 11 1.69 8.61 4.40
N VAL A 12 1.93 7.30 4.25
CA VAL A 12 1.76 6.31 5.32
C VAL A 12 3.03 6.27 6.17
N LYS A 13 3.17 7.20 7.11
CA LYS A 13 4.30 7.20 8.05
C LYS A 13 4.03 6.26 9.22
N ILE A 14 4.99 5.41 9.58
CA ILE A 14 4.83 4.47 10.69
C ILE A 14 5.19 5.16 12.02
N LYS A 15 4.36 4.97 13.05
CA LYS A 15 4.65 5.44 14.41
C LYS A 15 6.01 4.93 14.85
N GLN A 16 6.88 5.82 15.33
CA GLN A 16 8.23 5.42 15.79
C GLN A 16 8.22 4.25 16.78
N LYS A 17 7.24 4.22 17.70
CA LYS A 17 7.09 3.14 18.69
C LYS A 17 6.66 1.79 18.08
N SER A 18 6.08 1.81 16.89
CA SER A 18 5.58 0.64 16.17
C SER A 18 6.60 0.11 15.16
N VAL A 19 7.61 0.89 14.78
CA VAL A 19 8.65 0.49 13.81
C VAL A 19 9.24 -0.89 14.11
N PRO A 20 9.64 -1.26 15.35
CA PRO A 20 10.20 -2.58 15.59
C PRO A 20 9.22 -3.73 15.33
N VAL A 21 7.94 -3.52 15.62
CA VAL A 21 6.89 -4.54 15.40
C VAL A 21 6.59 -4.65 13.91
N VAL A 22 6.44 -3.51 13.23
CA VAL A 22 6.18 -3.47 11.80
C VAL A 22 7.36 -4.07 11.02
N ASP A 23 8.59 -3.68 11.35
CA ASP A 23 9.80 -4.23 10.74
C ASP A 23 9.90 -5.76 10.97
N GLN A 24 9.55 -6.24 12.17
CA GLN A 24 9.46 -7.67 12.41
C GLN A 24 8.42 -8.35 11.52
N GLU A 25 7.21 -7.79 11.39
CA GLU A 25 6.14 -8.34 10.57
C GLU A 25 6.49 -8.33 9.06
N LEU A 26 7.17 -7.28 8.57
CA LEU A 26 7.63 -7.18 7.18
C LEU A 26 8.77 -8.14 6.86
N ASN A 27 9.63 -8.47 7.83
CA ASN A 27 10.74 -9.41 7.64
C ASN A 27 10.37 -10.86 7.98
N THR A 28 9.25 -11.08 8.68
CA THR A 28 8.73 -12.42 8.95
C THR A 28 7.88 -12.83 7.76
N HIS A 29 8.47 -13.56 6.82
CA HIS A 29 7.74 -14.14 5.69
C HIS A 29 6.45 -14.78 6.19
N SER A 30 5.32 -14.25 5.73
CA SER A 30 4.00 -14.78 6.08
C SER A 30 3.97 -16.24 5.65
N ALA A 31 3.67 -17.15 6.58
CA ALA A 31 3.53 -18.58 6.28
C ALA A 31 2.42 -18.88 5.26
N ASP A 32 1.63 -17.87 4.87
CA ASP A 32 0.61 -17.93 3.85
C ASP A 32 0.88 -16.89 2.74
N GLU A 33 1.86 -17.18 1.89
CA GLU A 33 2.13 -16.47 0.62
C GLU A 33 0.90 -16.44 -0.32
N SER A 34 -0.14 -17.26 -0.03
CA SER A 34 -1.38 -17.25 -0.81
C SER A 34 -2.36 -16.16 -0.38
N SER A 35 -2.11 -15.50 0.75
CA SER A 35 -2.89 -14.34 1.22
C SER A 35 -2.34 -13.03 0.66
N GLU A 36 -3.23 -12.10 0.30
CA GLU A 36 -2.82 -10.79 -0.21
C GLU A 36 -2.10 -9.94 0.84
N LEU A 37 -2.49 -10.08 2.11
CA LEU A 37 -1.78 -9.42 3.20
C LEU A 37 -0.36 -9.97 3.32
N GLY A 38 -0.16 -11.29 3.17
CA GLY A 38 1.18 -11.89 3.11
C GLY A 38 2.01 -11.32 1.97
N TYR A 39 1.45 -11.34 0.76
CA TYR A 39 2.10 -10.77 -0.42
C TYR A 39 2.46 -9.28 -0.23
N PHE A 40 1.56 -8.49 0.35
CA PHE A 40 1.82 -7.10 0.71
C PHE A 40 2.98 -6.97 1.71
N LEU A 41 2.99 -7.75 2.78
CA LEU A 41 4.03 -7.68 3.82
C LEU A 41 5.41 -8.07 3.29
N ASP A 42 5.48 -9.07 2.41
CA ASP A 42 6.75 -9.51 1.80
C ASP A 42 7.42 -8.42 0.95
N HIS A 43 6.60 -7.57 0.31
CA HIS A 43 7.07 -6.54 -0.61
C HIS A 43 7.11 -5.13 -0.01
N ALA A 44 6.36 -4.87 1.06
CA ALA A 44 6.40 -3.60 1.75
C ALA A 44 7.71 -3.45 2.56
N VAL A 45 8.11 -2.20 2.75
CA VAL A 45 9.33 -1.81 3.46
C VAL A 45 9.10 -0.46 4.15
N ILE A 46 9.77 -0.25 5.29
CA ILE A 46 9.88 1.09 5.88
C ILE A 46 11.10 1.75 5.26
N ASP A 47 10.90 2.86 4.56
CA ASP A 47 11.99 3.63 3.96
C ASP A 47 12.80 4.42 5.01
N CYS A 48 13.84 5.12 4.53
CA CYS A 48 14.75 5.87 5.39
C CYS A 48 14.08 7.03 6.15
N ASP A 49 12.92 7.50 5.69
CA ASP A 49 12.14 8.57 6.30
C ASP A 49 11.02 8.04 7.23
N GLY A 50 10.91 6.71 7.36
CA GLY A 50 9.93 6.05 8.21
C GLY A 50 8.56 5.86 7.55
N PHE A 51 8.47 6.03 6.23
CA PHE A 51 7.24 5.78 5.48
C PHE A 51 7.20 4.35 4.98
N LEU A 52 5.97 3.83 4.90
CA LEU A 52 5.72 2.55 4.27
C LEU A 52 5.70 2.74 2.75
N SER A 53 6.57 1.98 2.08
CA SER A 53 6.80 2.00 0.65
C SER A 53 6.91 0.55 0.15
N PHE A 54 7.04 0.33 -1.16
CA PHE A 54 7.28 -1.00 -1.72
C PHE A 54 8.71 -1.14 -2.22
N LYS A 55 9.26 -2.34 -2.14
CA LYS A 55 10.48 -2.69 -2.87
C LYS A 55 10.15 -2.75 -4.36
N ALA A 56 11.01 -2.18 -5.21
CA ALA A 56 10.92 -2.38 -6.64
C ALA A 56 10.99 -3.88 -6.98
N SER A 57 10.13 -4.33 -7.87
CA SER A 57 10.14 -5.69 -8.39
C SER A 57 11.40 -5.95 -9.23
N ALA A 58 11.99 -7.13 -9.04
CA ALA A 58 13.17 -7.55 -9.80
C ALA A 58 12.88 -7.76 -11.30
N ASP A 59 11.62 -7.99 -11.67
CA ASP A 59 11.20 -8.19 -13.07
C ASP A 59 10.95 -6.89 -13.83
N GLY A 60 11.02 -5.74 -13.15
CA GLY A 60 10.84 -4.41 -13.75
C GLY A 60 9.42 -4.12 -14.22
N HIS A 61 8.43 -4.88 -13.74
CA HIS A 61 7.03 -4.65 -14.07
C HIS A 61 6.38 -3.55 -13.25
N ASP A 62 7.11 -2.83 -12.38
CA ASP A 62 6.54 -1.77 -11.55
C ASP A 62 5.92 -0.63 -12.37
N PRO A 63 4.84 0.01 -11.87
CA PRO A 63 4.23 1.16 -12.55
C PRO A 63 5.12 2.39 -12.54
N TYR A 64 6.13 2.39 -11.66
CA TYR A 64 6.95 3.54 -11.31
C TYR A 64 8.43 3.20 -11.43
N VAL A 65 9.21 4.20 -11.82
CA VAL A 65 10.67 4.12 -11.73
C VAL A 65 11.04 4.15 -10.24
N PRO A 66 11.89 3.22 -9.77
CA PRO A 66 12.33 3.22 -8.39
C PRO A 66 13.06 4.51 -8.01
N PHE A 67 12.90 4.93 -6.76
CA PHE A 67 13.72 5.98 -6.16
C PHE A 67 15.17 5.49 -5.94
N ASP A 68 16.06 6.39 -5.53
CA ASP A 68 17.48 6.09 -5.30
C ASP A 68 17.69 5.01 -4.21
N ASP A 69 16.72 4.83 -3.31
CA ASP A 69 16.72 3.79 -2.28
C ASP A 69 16.14 2.45 -2.75
N GLY A 70 15.75 2.35 -4.02
CA GLY A 70 15.17 1.15 -4.63
C GLY A 70 13.69 0.92 -4.31
N THR A 71 13.00 1.91 -3.72
CA THR A 71 11.57 1.81 -3.41
C THR A 71 10.68 2.39 -4.50
N VAL A 72 9.42 1.95 -4.56
CA VAL A 72 8.37 2.47 -5.42
C VAL A 72 7.13 2.82 -4.60
N PRO A 73 6.34 3.84 -5.00
CA PRO A 73 5.18 4.28 -4.25
C PRO A 73 3.94 3.38 -4.42
N ALA A 74 3.96 2.49 -5.41
CA ALA A 74 2.83 1.62 -5.73
C ALA A 74 3.27 0.31 -6.33
N MET A 75 2.43 -0.72 -6.14
CA MET A 75 2.67 -2.08 -6.61
C MET A 75 1.49 -2.63 -7.40
N TYR A 76 1.81 -3.39 -8.46
CA TYR A 76 0.82 -4.16 -9.21
C TYR A 76 0.42 -5.44 -8.48
N GLY A 77 -0.87 -5.75 -8.53
CA GLY A 77 -1.38 -6.99 -7.96
C GLY A 77 -2.87 -7.18 -8.19
N LYS A 78 -3.38 -8.27 -7.64
CA LYS A 78 -4.81 -8.50 -7.46
C LYS A 78 -5.08 -8.32 -5.97
N TRP A 79 -5.87 -7.30 -5.65
CA TRP A 79 -6.03 -6.79 -4.30
C TRP A 79 -7.50 -6.86 -3.84
N TYR A 80 -8.09 -8.06 -3.87
CA TYR A 80 -9.47 -8.35 -3.43
C TYR A 80 -9.70 -8.08 -1.93
N GLU A 81 -8.68 -8.32 -1.11
CA GLU A 81 -8.68 -8.18 0.35
C GLU A 81 -7.91 -6.92 0.77
N ALA A 82 -7.88 -5.89 -0.08
CA ALA A 82 -7.20 -4.64 0.21
C ALA A 82 -7.67 -3.94 1.50
N GLU A 83 -8.91 -4.21 1.93
CA GLU A 83 -9.41 -3.74 3.23
C GLU A 83 -8.62 -4.35 4.40
N SER A 84 -8.21 -5.62 4.33
CA SER A 84 -7.36 -6.27 5.34
C SER A 84 -6.00 -5.59 5.45
N ILE A 85 -5.45 -5.15 4.31
CA ILE A 85 -4.22 -4.35 4.26
C ILE A 85 -4.46 -2.97 4.91
N ALA A 86 -5.58 -2.31 4.62
CA ALA A 86 -5.93 -1.03 5.25
C ALA A 86 -6.15 -1.15 6.77
N GLU A 87 -6.79 -2.24 7.21
CA GLU A 87 -6.97 -2.62 8.62
C GLU A 87 -5.64 -2.89 9.33
N TRP A 88 -4.65 -3.42 8.62
CA TRP A 88 -3.30 -3.56 9.15
C TRP A 88 -2.59 -2.19 9.25
N VAL A 89 -2.57 -1.41 8.17
CA VAL A 89 -1.89 -0.10 8.11
C VAL A 89 -2.44 0.88 9.14
N LYS A 90 -3.77 0.92 9.36
CA LYS A 90 -4.39 1.88 10.28
C LYS A 90 -3.86 1.77 11.72
N GLN A 91 -3.39 0.59 12.13
CA GLN A 91 -2.90 0.34 13.49
C GLN A 91 -1.59 1.10 13.75
N TYR A 92 -0.77 1.21 12.69
CA TYR A 92 0.62 1.65 12.78
C TYR A 92 0.88 3.05 12.22
N SER A 93 -0.03 3.61 11.43
CA SER A 93 0.07 4.95 10.83
C SER A 93 0.14 6.09 11.88
N GLU A 94 1.12 7.00 11.78
CA GLU A 94 1.43 8.07 12.75
C GLU A 94 0.42 9.22 12.71
N GLU A 95 0.42 10.00 11.63
CA GLU A 95 -0.42 11.20 11.46
C GLU A 95 -1.58 10.97 10.48
N GLY A 96 -1.70 9.73 9.98
CA GLY A 96 -2.62 9.35 8.92
C GLY A 96 -1.89 8.84 7.68
N GLY A 97 -2.56 8.96 6.54
CA GLY A 97 -2.09 8.44 5.27
C GLY A 97 -3.24 7.87 4.47
N ARG A 98 -2.94 7.31 3.30
CA ARG A 98 -3.96 6.71 2.43
C ARG A 98 -3.42 5.48 1.73
N ILE A 99 -4.31 4.51 1.54
CA ILE A 99 -4.15 3.47 0.53
C ILE A 99 -5.09 3.83 -0.61
N ILE A 100 -4.59 3.88 -1.83
CA ILE A 100 -5.41 4.04 -3.04
C ILE A 100 -5.23 2.81 -3.92
N LEU A 101 -6.34 2.22 -4.34
CA LEU A 101 -6.37 1.26 -5.41
C LEU A 101 -6.82 1.95 -6.69
N HIS A 102 -6.11 1.69 -7.77
CA HIS A 102 -6.49 2.13 -9.09
C HIS A 102 -6.57 0.91 -10.01
N SER A 103 -7.76 0.65 -10.52
CA SER A 103 -8.01 -0.43 -11.48
C SER A 103 -7.26 -0.14 -12.77
N LEU A 104 -6.61 -1.17 -13.31
CA LEU A 104 -6.03 -1.13 -14.66
C LEU A 104 -6.99 -1.66 -15.71
N GLU A 105 -8.13 -2.19 -15.28
CA GLU A 105 -9.15 -2.76 -16.13
C GLU A 105 -10.38 -1.84 -16.15
N ALA A 106 -11.11 -1.89 -17.27
CA ALA A 106 -12.32 -1.10 -17.51
C ALA A 106 -12.13 0.43 -17.45
N ASP A 107 -12.90 1.12 -16.61
CA ASP A 107 -13.05 2.58 -16.52
C ASP A 107 -11.97 3.27 -15.65
N GLY A 108 -11.00 2.50 -15.14
CA GLY A 108 -9.94 3.06 -14.30
C GLY A 108 -10.46 3.54 -12.95
N GLU A 109 -11.48 2.88 -12.40
CA GLU A 109 -11.99 3.18 -11.07
C GLU A 109 -10.87 3.26 -10.03
N ALA A 110 -10.97 4.25 -9.16
CA ALA A 110 -10.09 4.42 -8.03
C ALA A 110 -10.90 4.43 -6.74
N TRP A 111 -10.44 3.69 -5.74
CA TRP A 111 -11.03 3.66 -4.40
C TRP A 111 -9.93 3.48 -3.36
N GLY A 112 -10.27 3.44 -2.07
CA GLY A 112 -9.29 3.18 -1.04
C GLY A 112 -9.70 3.68 0.32
N TRP A 113 -8.74 3.92 1.20
CA TRP A 113 -9.00 4.35 2.58
C TRP A 113 -8.05 5.46 3.00
N VAL A 114 -8.54 6.34 3.88
CA VAL A 114 -7.75 7.35 4.59
C VAL A 114 -7.69 7.01 6.07
N PHE A 115 -6.51 7.17 6.66
CA PHE A 115 -6.24 6.93 8.08
C PHE A 115 -6.12 8.25 8.85
N ASP A 116 -6.50 8.23 10.12
CA ASP A 116 -6.43 9.40 11.01
C ASP A 116 -5.25 9.39 12.00
N GLY A 117 -4.39 8.37 11.93
CA GLY A 117 -3.27 8.13 12.85
C GLY A 117 -3.67 7.60 14.24
N LYS A 118 -4.97 7.60 14.55
CA LYS A 118 -5.56 7.21 15.85
C LYS A 118 -6.25 5.85 15.80
N GLY A 119 -5.96 5.05 14.78
CA GLY A 119 -6.50 3.71 14.59
C GLY A 119 -7.88 3.68 13.92
N LYS A 120 -8.33 4.79 13.34
CA LYS A 120 -9.55 4.83 12.53
C LYS A 120 -9.19 4.98 11.06
N MET A 121 -10.06 4.43 10.22
CA MET A 121 -10.01 4.63 8.78
C MET A 121 -11.39 4.98 8.25
N ARG A 122 -11.42 5.61 7.08
CA ARG A 122 -12.64 5.87 6.32
C ARG A 122 -12.38 5.57 4.87
N GLU A 123 -13.34 4.92 4.22
CA GLU A 123 -13.32 4.72 2.78
C GLU A 123 -13.26 6.07 2.02
N LEU A 124 -12.47 6.11 0.97
CA LEU A 124 -12.35 7.24 0.06
C LEU A 124 -13.29 7.03 -1.11
N GLN A 125 -14.29 7.91 -1.22
CA GLN A 125 -15.01 8.10 -2.47
C GLN A 125 -14.15 9.00 -3.35
N LEU A 126 -13.30 8.40 -4.19
CA LEU A 126 -12.56 9.16 -5.19
C LEU A 126 -13.51 9.50 -6.33
N LYS A 127 -13.51 10.77 -6.72
CA LYS A 127 -14.31 11.27 -7.84
C LYS A 127 -13.34 11.83 -8.87
N GLU A 128 -13.47 11.41 -10.12
CA GLU A 128 -12.72 11.99 -11.23
C GLU A 128 -12.98 13.51 -11.27
N ILE A 129 -11.91 14.31 -11.22
CA ILE A 129 -11.99 15.76 -11.40
C ILE A 129 -11.25 16.12 -12.69
N GLY A 130 -12.02 16.44 -13.72
CA GLY A 130 -11.50 16.93 -15.01
C GLY A 130 -11.72 15.96 -16.15
N LYS A 131 -11.12 16.26 -17.30
CA LYS A 131 -11.00 15.34 -18.43
C LYS A 131 -9.54 14.93 -18.52
N TRP A 132 -9.26 13.66 -18.79
CA TRP A 132 -7.94 13.21 -19.23
C TRP A 132 -7.47 14.12 -20.38
N LYS A 133 -6.26 14.68 -20.25
CA LYS A 133 -5.62 15.51 -21.27
C LYS A 133 -4.57 14.70 -22.01
#